data_AF-A0A3D0SY63-F1
#
_entry.id   AF-A0A3D0SY63-F1
#
_cell.length_a   1.000
_cell.length_b   1.000
_cell.length_c   1.000
_cell.angle_alpha   90.00
_cell.angle_beta   90.00
_cell.angle_gamma   90.00
#
_symmetry.space_group_name_H-M   'P 1'
#
loop_
_entity.id
_entity.type
_entity.pdbx_description
1 polymer ?
#
loop_
_entity_poly.entity_id
_entity_poly.type
_entity_poly.pdbx_seq_one_letter_code
_entity_poly.pdbx_strand_id
1 'polypeptide(L)'
;MSTAQKRKYLKYTLATGWICLFIMLLLSGSVLTGFINGNSASGTVVDKQVYIEQIRGTGSPRQSELHEITVQYQVGGETYRIYANAHVYAGMGLIEEGDNLIVVYSPSNPAQAQVFSYALYSPMVSILGYVTFVCFLVGFPRWLLWRNKPIKDEK
;
A
#
# COMPACT_ATOMS: atom_id res chain seq x y z
N MET A 1 -2.75 -18.42 -32.07
CA MET A 1 -3.71 -17.72 -31.18
C MET A 1 -4.35 -16.59 -31.96
N SER A 2 -5.65 -16.68 -32.20
CA SER A 2 -6.37 -15.77 -33.11
C SER A 2 -6.38 -14.32 -32.59
N THR A 3 -6.63 -13.37 -33.50
CA THR A 3 -6.68 -11.94 -33.15
C THR A 3 -7.81 -11.64 -32.14
N ALA A 4 -8.90 -12.41 -32.21
CA ALA A 4 -10.01 -12.38 -31.26
C ALA A 4 -9.58 -12.82 -29.86
N GLN A 5 -8.86 -13.95 -29.77
CA GLN A 5 -8.30 -14.43 -28.50
C GLN A 5 -7.34 -13.39 -27.91
N LYS A 6 -6.40 -12.85 -28.69
CA LYS A 6 -5.43 -11.85 -28.19
C LYS A 6 -6.12 -10.62 -27.60
N ARG A 7 -7.17 -10.11 -28.25
CA ARG A 7 -7.99 -9.01 -27.71
C ARG A 7 -8.74 -9.40 -26.44
N LYS A 8 -9.28 -10.61 -26.35
CA LYS A 8 -9.97 -11.11 -25.15
C LYS A 8 -9.02 -11.13 -23.94
N TYR A 9 -7.82 -11.68 -24.09
CA TYR A 9 -6.83 -11.69 -23.02
C TYR A 9 -6.37 -10.28 -22.63
N LEU A 10 -6.13 -9.39 -23.60
CA LEU A 10 -5.78 -7.99 -23.32
C LEU A 10 -6.87 -7.25 -22.52
N LYS A 11 -8.15 -7.47 -22.86
CA LYS A 11 -9.27 -6.92 -22.09
C LYS A 11 -9.26 -7.42 -20.64
N TYR A 12 -9.04 -8.73 -20.43
CA TYR A 12 -8.96 -9.28 -19.08
C TYR A 12 -7.75 -8.77 -18.31
N THR A 13 -6.58 -8.71 -18.91
CA THR A 13 -5.38 -8.17 -18.25
C THR A 13 -5.57 -6.72 -17.81
N LEU A 14 -6.20 -5.88 -18.65
CA LEU A 14 -6.52 -4.51 -18.27
C LEU A 14 -7.61 -4.45 -17.20
N ALA A 15 -8.65 -5.28 -17.29
CA ALA A 15 -9.70 -5.36 -16.27
C ALA A 15 -9.13 -5.77 -14.91
N THR A 16 -8.22 -6.75 -14.86
CA THR A 16 -7.49 -7.14 -13.64
C THR A 16 -6.67 -5.96 -13.11
N GLY A 17 -5.93 -5.25 -13.97
CA GLY A 17 -5.19 -4.05 -13.55
C GLY A 17 -6.08 -2.97 -12.94
N TRP A 18 -7.24 -2.71 -13.54
CA TRP A 18 -8.22 -1.77 -12.99
C TRP A 18 -8.81 -2.23 -11.66
N ILE A 19 -9.12 -3.53 -11.51
CA ILE A 19 -9.63 -4.09 -10.25
C ILE A 19 -8.56 -3.96 -9.16
N CYS A 20 -7.29 -4.28 -9.44
CA CYS A 20 -6.20 -4.11 -8.50
C CYS A 20 -6.04 -2.64 -8.07
N LEU A 21 -6.10 -1.71 -9.03
CA LEU A 21 -6.06 -0.27 -8.76
C LEU A 21 -7.22 0.18 -7.87
N PHE A 22 -8.44 -0.29 -8.16
CA PHE A 22 -9.62 0.03 -7.38
C PHE A 22 -9.55 -0.51 -5.95
N ILE A 23 -9.08 -1.75 -5.77
CA ILE A 23 -8.89 -2.34 -4.43
C ILE A 23 -7.84 -1.54 -3.65
N MET A 24 -6.72 -1.15 -4.27
CA MET A 24 -5.73 -0.29 -3.60
C MET A 24 -6.32 1.05 -3.16
N LEU A 25 -7.11 1.70 -4.02
CA LEU A 25 -7.81 2.94 -3.67
C LEU A 25 -8.80 2.76 -2.52
N LEU A 26 -9.51 1.63 -2.44
CA LEU A 26 -10.40 1.34 -1.32
C LEU A 26 -9.63 1.12 -0.01
N LEU A 27 -8.54 0.35 -0.05
CA LEU A 27 -7.69 0.06 1.11
C LEU A 27 -7.00 1.30 1.67
N SER A 28 -6.61 2.23 0.80
CA SER A 28 -5.94 3.48 1.16
C SER A 28 -6.87 4.68 1.22
N GLY A 29 -8.16 4.50 0.93
CA GLY A 29 -9.11 5.58 0.67
C GLY A 29 -9.36 6.49 1.87
N SER A 30 -9.44 5.93 3.09
CA SER A 30 -9.59 6.71 4.33
C SER A 30 -8.39 7.63 4.57
N VAL A 31 -7.19 7.13 4.32
CA VAL A 31 -5.93 7.87 4.52
C VAL A 31 -5.70 8.90 3.41
N LEU A 32 -5.95 8.55 2.15
CA LEU A 32 -5.90 9.50 1.04
C LEU A 32 -6.91 10.63 1.21
N THR A 33 -8.15 10.31 1.59
CA THR A 33 -9.20 11.31 1.81
C THR A 33 -8.85 12.20 3.00
N GLY A 34 -8.38 11.64 4.10
CA GLY A 34 -7.92 12.41 5.27
C GLY A 34 -6.77 13.36 4.91
N PHE A 35 -5.79 12.88 4.13
CA PHE A 35 -4.68 13.70 3.65
C PHE A 35 -5.12 14.83 2.71
N ILE A 36 -5.95 14.53 1.71
CA ILE A 36 -6.45 15.53 0.74
C ILE A 36 -7.29 16.60 1.44
N ASN A 37 -8.07 16.21 2.46
CA ASN A 37 -8.89 17.13 3.24
C ASN A 37 -8.07 17.94 4.28
N GLY A 38 -6.74 17.78 4.32
CA GLY A 38 -5.86 18.51 5.24
C GLY A 38 -5.88 18.01 6.69
N ASN A 39 -6.48 16.86 6.96
CA ASN A 39 -6.51 16.24 8.29
C ASN A 39 -5.22 15.43 8.53
N SER A 40 -4.10 16.14 8.45
CA SER A 40 -2.77 15.56 8.61
C SER A 40 -1.89 16.41 9.51
N ALA A 41 -1.07 15.77 10.32
CA ALA A 41 -0.11 16.42 11.20
C ALA A 41 1.26 15.75 11.08
N SER A 42 2.32 16.51 11.40
CA SER A 42 3.63 15.92 11.63
C SER A 42 3.60 15.22 12.99
N GLY A 43 3.99 13.96 13.02
CA GLY A 43 4.17 13.18 14.23
C GLY A 43 5.61 12.71 14.38
N THR A 44 6.13 12.71 15.60
CA THR A 44 7.49 12.27 15.90
C THR A 44 7.47 10.85 16.44
N VAL A 45 8.38 10.01 15.99
CA VAL A 45 8.59 8.66 16.56
C VAL A 45 9.18 8.82 17.95
N VAL A 46 8.44 8.40 18.97
CA VAL A 46 8.86 8.56 20.38
C VAL A 46 9.34 7.27 21.01
N ASP A 47 9.06 6.14 20.38
CA ASP A 47 9.44 4.82 20.88
C ASP A 47 9.46 3.83 19.70
N LYS A 48 10.49 2.97 19.67
CA LYS A 48 10.63 1.89 18.70
C LYS A 48 10.86 0.58 19.45
N GLN A 49 9.95 -0.37 19.28
CA GLN A 49 9.98 -1.67 19.92
C GLN A 49 10.25 -2.76 18.90
N VAL A 50 11.16 -3.67 19.24
CA VAL A 50 11.50 -4.82 18.40
C VAL A 50 11.19 -6.10 19.17
N TYR A 51 10.24 -6.89 18.65
CA TYR A 51 9.83 -8.15 19.22
C TYR A 51 10.44 -9.30 18.41
N ILE A 52 11.10 -10.24 19.07
CA ILE A 52 11.56 -11.47 18.40
C ILE A 52 10.47 -12.53 18.56
N GLU A 53 9.74 -12.79 17.49
CA GLU A 53 8.73 -13.85 17.45
C GLU A 53 9.36 -15.15 16.96
N GLN A 54 9.21 -16.22 17.75
CA GLN A 54 9.60 -17.57 17.33
C GLN A 54 8.44 -18.21 16.55
N ILE A 55 8.58 -18.31 15.24
CA ILE A 55 7.58 -18.94 14.40
C ILE A 55 7.72 -20.46 14.57
N ARG A 56 6.75 -21.08 15.25
CA ARG A 56 6.66 -22.55 15.38
C ARG A 56 6.21 -23.13 14.04
N GLY A 57 7.08 -23.90 13.39
CA GLY A 57 6.77 -24.63 12.16
C GLY A 57 7.54 -25.95 12.09
N THR A 58 7.17 -26.82 11.15
CA THR A 58 7.83 -28.11 10.87
C THR A 58 9.16 -27.92 10.10
N GLY A 59 10.04 -27.10 10.65
CA GLY A 59 11.36 -26.78 10.08
C GLY A 59 12.28 -26.15 11.13
N SER A 60 13.46 -25.69 10.72
CA SER A 60 14.40 -24.98 11.61
C SER A 60 13.70 -23.78 12.27
N PRO A 61 13.93 -23.53 13.57
CA PRO A 61 13.35 -22.38 14.25
C PRO A 61 13.70 -21.10 13.48
N ARG A 62 12.66 -20.39 13.01
CA ARG A 62 12.82 -19.08 12.38
C ARG A 62 12.45 -18.03 13.41
N GLN A 63 13.39 -17.12 13.65
CA GLN A 63 13.14 -15.90 14.41
C GLN A 63 12.72 -14.82 13.41
N SER A 64 11.60 -14.16 13.69
CA SER A 64 11.14 -13.00 12.94
C SER A 64 11.14 -11.80 13.86
N GLU A 65 11.82 -10.73 13.46
CA GLU A 65 11.83 -9.48 14.23
C GLU A 65 10.64 -8.62 13.83
N LEU A 66 9.62 -8.50 14.68
CA LEU A 66 8.52 -7.58 14.48
C LEU A 66 8.92 -6.19 14.98
N HIS A 67 8.91 -5.18 14.12
CA HIS A 67 9.24 -3.81 14.50
C HIS A 67 7.96 -2.99 14.62
N GLU A 68 7.74 -2.39 15.79
CA GLU A 68 6.62 -1.51 16.08
C GLU A 68 7.14 -0.14 16.49
N ILE A 69 6.40 0.91 16.14
CA ILE A 69 6.73 2.27 16.56
C ILE A 69 5.53 2.95 17.18
N THR A 70 5.82 3.84 18.11
CA THR A 70 4.84 4.80 18.64
C THR A 70 5.12 6.17 18.04
N VAL A 71 4.13 6.75 17.36
CA VAL A 71 4.22 8.09 16.79
C VAL A 71 3.35 9.04 17.60
N GLN A 72 3.95 10.11 18.11
CA GLN A 72 3.27 11.17 18.85
C GLN A 72 3.04 12.39 17.96
N TYR A 73 1.82 12.92 17.93
CA TYR A 73 1.45 14.09 17.12
C TYR A 73 0.48 14.97 17.88
N GLN A 74 0.34 16.23 17.46
CA GLN A 74 -0.52 17.21 18.12
C GLN A 74 -1.64 17.68 17.19
N VAL A 75 -2.86 17.75 17.73
CA VAL A 75 -4.05 18.27 17.04
C VAL A 75 -4.80 19.16 18.02
N GLY A 76 -5.03 20.43 17.66
CA GLY A 76 -5.81 21.36 18.50
C GLY A 76 -5.21 21.63 19.89
N GLY A 77 -3.90 21.48 20.08
CA GLY A 77 -3.23 21.63 21.38
C GLY A 77 -3.23 20.37 22.25
N GLU A 78 -3.91 19.32 21.83
CA GLU A 78 -3.87 18.01 22.50
C GLU A 78 -2.83 17.09 21.84
N THR A 79 -2.27 16.20 22.65
CA THR A 79 -1.26 15.23 22.21
C THR A 79 -1.88 13.85 22.05
N TYR A 80 -1.71 13.26 20.88
CA TYR A 80 -2.19 11.93 20.52
C TYR A 80 -1.03 11.00 20.20
N ARG A 81 -1.26 9.70 20.35
CA ARG A 81 -0.29 8.65 20.03
C ARG A 81 -0.95 7.60 19.15
N ILE A 82 -0.21 7.13 18.16
CA ILE A 82 -0.59 5.96 17.38
C ILE A 82 0.48 4.88 17.47
N TYR A 83 0.02 3.66 17.61
CA TYR A 83 0.85 2.47 17.48
C TYR A 83 0.80 2.02 16.03
N ALA A 84 1.96 1.97 15.38
CA ALA A 84 2.07 1.59 13.99
C ALA A 84 3.02 0.40 13.84
N ASN A 85 2.56 -0.61 13.10
CA ASN A 85 3.43 -1.71 12.71
C ASN A 85 4.41 -1.21 11.64
N ALA A 86 5.68 -1.14 12.00
CA ALA A 86 6.76 -0.59 11.20
C ALA A 86 7.67 -1.68 10.61
N HIS A 87 7.27 -2.95 10.68
CA HIS A 87 8.11 -4.12 10.44
C HIS A 87 9.03 -4.00 9.22
N VAL A 88 8.48 -3.55 8.08
CA VAL A 88 9.22 -3.42 6.82
C VAL A 88 10.20 -2.23 6.85
N TYR A 89 9.82 -1.10 7.44
CA TYR A 89 10.61 0.14 7.36
C TYR A 89 11.62 0.28 8.49
N ALA A 90 11.21 -0.04 9.72
CA ALA A 90 12.09 -0.07 10.88
C ALA A 90 13.09 -1.25 10.78
N GLY A 91 12.67 -2.39 10.21
CA GLY A 91 13.58 -3.52 9.97
C GLY A 91 14.66 -3.25 8.91
N MET A 92 14.46 -2.25 8.05
CA MET A 92 15.49 -1.76 7.11
C MET A 92 16.31 -0.58 7.68
N GLY A 93 16.06 -0.15 8.91
CA GLY A 93 16.72 1.02 9.52
C GLY A 93 16.34 2.36 8.87
N LEU A 94 15.18 2.43 8.20
CA LEU A 94 14.71 3.66 7.54
C LEU A 94 13.94 4.59 8.48
N ILE A 95 13.55 4.09 9.66
CA ILE A 95 12.82 4.84 10.68
C ILE A 95 13.42 4.53 12.04
N GLU A 96 13.82 5.59 12.73
CA GLU A 96 14.38 5.59 14.07
C GLU A 96 13.59 6.52 15.00
N GLU A 97 13.88 6.42 16.30
CA GLU A 97 13.35 7.35 17.28
C GLU A 97 13.81 8.79 16.98
N GLY A 98 12.90 9.74 17.10
CA GLY A 98 13.11 11.15 16.74
C GLY A 98 12.76 11.49 15.30
N ASP A 99 12.52 10.51 14.42
CA ASP A 99 12.10 10.80 13.05
C ASP A 99 10.70 11.39 12.99
N ASN A 100 10.46 12.23 11.98
CA ASN A 100 9.16 12.83 11.74
C ASN A 100 8.43 12.12 10.60
N LEU A 101 7.19 11.74 10.87
CA LEU A 101 6.29 11.04 9.96
C LEU A 101 5.01 11.85 9.77
N ILE A 102 4.37 11.69 8.61
CA ILE A 102 3.06 12.28 8.37
C ILE A 102 2.00 11.35 8.93
N VAL A 103 1.19 11.87 9.86
CA VAL A 103 0.04 11.19 10.44
C VAL A 103 -1.22 11.76 9.84
N VAL A 104 -2.10 10.89 9.33
CA VAL A 104 -3.44 11.27 8.87
C VAL A 104 -4.44 10.83 9.93
N TYR A 105 -5.29 11.75 10.38
CA TYR A 105 -6.24 11.51 11.45
C TYR A 105 -7.68 11.76 11.00
N SER A 106 -8.64 11.16 11.70
CA SER A 106 -10.05 11.47 11.53
C SER A 106 -10.38 12.79 12.24
N PRO A 107 -10.98 13.79 11.58
CA PRO A 107 -11.30 15.08 12.22
C PRO A 107 -12.35 14.94 13.33
N SER A 108 -13.23 13.94 13.26
CA SER A 108 -14.24 13.68 14.30
C SER A 108 -13.68 12.90 15.49
N ASN A 109 -12.53 12.25 15.33
CA ASN A 109 -11.85 11.51 16.39
C ASN A 109 -10.35 11.44 16.07
N PRO A 110 -9.55 12.42 16.51
CA PRO A 110 -8.13 12.47 16.17
C PRO A 110 -7.39 11.21 16.63
N ALA A 111 -7.80 10.56 17.72
CA ALA A 111 -7.19 9.29 18.17
C ALA A 111 -7.27 8.16 17.14
N GLN A 112 -8.21 8.21 16.18
CA GLN A 112 -8.20 7.36 15.00
C GLN A 112 -7.31 7.97 13.93
N ALA A 113 -6.05 7.56 13.92
CA ALA A 113 -5.07 8.02 12.94
C ALA A 113 -4.20 6.89 12.42
N GLN A 114 -3.57 7.13 11.28
CA GLN A 114 -2.66 6.21 10.61
C GLN A 114 -1.45 6.97 10.09
N VAL A 115 -0.29 6.33 10.10
CA VAL A 115 0.89 6.86 9.43
C VAL A 115 0.68 6.75 7.91
N PHE A 116 0.81 7.88 7.22
CA PHE A 116 0.51 7.99 5.78
C PHE A 116 1.32 7.00 4.94
N SER A 117 2.62 6.89 5.19
CA SER A 117 3.52 5.99 4.45
C SER A 117 3.10 4.52 4.63
N TYR A 118 2.77 4.08 5.84
CA TYR A 118 2.39 2.68 6.05
C TYR A 118 1.06 2.29 5.41
N ALA A 119 0.09 3.21 5.43
CA ALA A 119 -1.19 2.96 4.77
C ALA A 119 -1.03 2.82 3.24
N LEU A 120 -0.11 3.59 2.65
CA LEU A 120 0.16 3.56 1.21
C LEU A 120 1.11 2.45 0.78
N TYR A 121 2.01 1.99 1.65
CA TYR A 121 3.02 1.01 1.31
C TYR A 121 2.88 -0.32 2.04
N SER A 122 1.67 -0.64 2.51
CA SER A 122 1.40 -1.97 3.06
C SER A 122 1.83 -3.08 2.07
N PRO A 123 2.21 -4.27 2.56
CA PRO A 123 2.59 -5.38 1.68
C PRO A 123 1.54 -5.70 0.60
N MET A 124 0.25 -5.58 0.93
CA MET A 124 -0.83 -5.74 -0.03
C MET A 124 -0.81 -4.66 -1.13
N VAL A 125 -0.66 -3.39 -0.77
CA VAL A 125 -0.61 -2.29 -1.75
C VAL A 125 0.66 -2.40 -2.61
N SER A 126 1.77 -2.87 -2.04
CA SER A 126 3.02 -3.11 -2.79
C SER A 126 2.86 -4.22 -3.85
N ILE A 127 2.24 -5.35 -3.49
CA ILE A 127 1.98 -6.45 -4.43
C ILE A 127 0.97 -6.03 -5.51
N LEU A 128 -0.16 -5.45 -5.09
CA LEU A 128 -1.20 -4.99 -6.02
C LEU A 128 -0.67 -3.87 -6.92
N GLY A 129 0.20 -3.01 -6.41
CA GLY A 129 0.84 -1.93 -7.15
C GLY A 129 1.72 -2.45 -8.26
N TYR A 130 2.53 -3.47 -7.98
CA TYR A 130 3.35 -4.12 -9.00
C TYR A 130 2.51 -4.80 -10.09
N VAL A 131 1.48 -5.55 -9.71
CA VAL A 131 0.56 -6.19 -10.68
C VAL A 131 -0.12 -5.14 -11.55
N THR A 132 -0.63 -4.07 -10.92
CA THR A 132 -1.25 -2.93 -11.61
C THR A 132 -0.28 -2.28 -12.59
N PHE A 133 0.96 -2.02 -12.15
CA PHE A 133 2.00 -1.43 -12.99
C PHE A 133 2.30 -2.30 -14.22
N VAL A 134 2.52 -3.61 -14.05
CA VAL A 134 2.77 -4.52 -15.19
C VAL A 134 1.57 -4.59 -16.13
N CYS A 135 0.36 -4.66 -15.58
CA CYS A 135 -0.89 -4.66 -16.37
C CYS A 135 -1.01 -3.41 -17.24
N PHE A 136 -0.70 -2.22 -16.73
CA PHE A 136 -0.78 -0.99 -17.51
C PHE A 136 0.44 -0.77 -18.42
N LEU A 137 1.66 -1.03 -17.94
CA LEU A 137 2.89 -0.87 -18.72
C LEU A 137 2.89 -1.73 -19.99
N VAL A 138 2.41 -2.98 -19.88
CA VAL A 138 2.40 -3.92 -21.03
C VAL A 138 1.03 -3.96 -21.69
N GLY A 139 -0.05 -3.99 -20.91
CA GLY A 139 -1.40 -4.18 -21.40
C GLY A 139 -1.95 -2.96 -22.14
N PHE A 140 -1.66 -1.75 -21.68
CA PHE A 140 -2.22 -0.53 -22.30
C PHE A 140 -1.61 -0.24 -23.69
N PRO A 141 -0.28 -0.28 -23.89
CA PRO A 141 0.31 -0.13 -25.22
C PRO A 141 -0.13 -1.24 -26.17
N ARG A 142 -0.17 -2.49 -25.70
CA ARG A 142 -0.66 -3.61 -26.52
C ARG A 142 -2.14 -3.46 -26.85
N TRP A 143 -2.97 -2.96 -25.96
CA TRP A 143 -4.36 -2.69 -26.27
C TRP A 143 -4.50 -1.63 -27.37
N LEU A 144 -3.76 -0.52 -27.29
CA LEU A 144 -3.73 0.51 -28.33
C LEU A 144 -3.30 -0.04 -29.70
N LEU A 145 -2.29 -0.92 -29.72
CA LEU A 145 -1.80 -1.54 -30.96
C LEU A 145 -2.78 -2.54 -31.59
N TRP A 146 -3.60 -3.21 -30.77
CA TRP A 146 -4.46 -4.32 -31.23
C TRP A 146 -5.94 -3.98 -31.32
N ARG A 147 -6.41 -2.87 -30.71
CA ARG A 147 -7.83 -2.48 -30.72
C ARG A 147 -8.38 -2.27 -32.14
N ASN A 148 -7.56 -1.70 -33.03
CA ASN A 148 -7.94 -1.31 -34.39
C ASN A 148 -7.57 -2.35 -35.46
N LYS A 149 -6.90 -3.45 -35.10
CA LYS A 149 -6.57 -4.48 -36.09
C LYS A 149 -7.86 -5.20 -36.53
N PRO A 150 -7.98 -5.65 -37.79
CA PRO A 150 -9.10 -6.49 -38.21
C PRO A 150 -9.04 -7.84 -37.49
N ILE A 151 -10.21 -8.38 -37.10
CA ILE A 151 -10.29 -9.74 -36.55
C ILE A 151 -10.14 -10.68 -37.74
N LYS A 152 -8.94 -11.21 -37.97
CA LYS A 152 -8.80 -12.40 -38.81
C LYS A 152 -9.14 -13.61 -37.95
N ASP A 153 -10.30 -14.18 -38.20
CA ASP A 153 -10.61 -15.54 -37.81
C ASP A 153 -9.83 -16.44 -38.76
N GLU A 154 -8.80 -17.11 -38.25
CA GLU A 154 -8.23 -18.25 -38.96
C GLU A 154 -9.33 -19.33 -38.94
N LYS A 155 -9.88 -19.64 -40.13
CA LYS A 155 -10.76 -20.78 -40.35
C LYS A 155 -10.01 -22.08 -40.06
#